data_AF-A0A442FXW6-F1
#
_entry.id   AF-A0A442FXW6-F1
#
_cell.length_a   1.000
_cell.length_b   1.000
_cell.length_c   1.000
_cell.angle_alpha   90.00
_cell.angle_beta   90.00
_cell.angle_gamma   90.00
#
_symmetry.space_group_name_H-M   'P 1'
#
loop_
_entity.id
_entity.type
_entity.pdbx_description
1 polymer ?
#
loop_
_entity_poly.entity_id
_entity_poly.type
_entity_poly.pdbx_seq_one_letter_code
_entity_poly.pdbx_strand_id
1 'polypeptide(L)'
;MTTELGKELRKLRIDRNERLLDMAGKIGKSVAFVSAVEVGKKSPPTGFEEKIIKTYGLAERAAAAVRSAADKSRKVFSIEPTSVLGRDTAGLLARRMNSLSDEQLEEIKEILKRGTDE
;
A
#
# COMPACT_ATOMS: atom_id res chain seq x y z
N MET A 1 4.85 -8.22 15.45
CA MET A 1 5.99 -7.84 14.60
C MET A 1 5.58 -6.59 13.84
N THR A 2 6.37 -5.50 13.89
CA THR A 2 6.04 -4.24 13.21
C THR A 2 6.10 -4.42 11.70
N THR A 3 5.07 -4.01 10.97
CA THR A 3 5.05 -4.06 9.49
C THR A 3 5.99 -3.02 8.90
N GLU A 4 6.36 -3.17 7.63
CA GLU A 4 7.13 -2.12 6.92
C GLU A 4 6.37 -0.80 6.94
N LEU A 5 5.05 -0.82 6.70
CA LEU A 5 4.23 0.39 6.83
C LEU A 5 4.26 0.94 8.25
N GLY A 6 4.17 0.09 9.27
CA GLY A 6 4.25 0.50 10.67
C GLY A 6 5.57 1.16 11.04
N LYS A 7 6.69 0.72 10.45
CA LYS A 7 8.00 1.38 10.61
C LYS A 7 7.98 2.78 10.02
N GLU A 8 7.46 2.94 8.80
CA GLU A 8 7.36 4.26 8.15
C GLU A 8 6.43 5.21 8.90
N LEU A 9 5.28 4.74 9.40
CA LEU A 9 4.39 5.55 10.24
C LEU A 9 5.06 5.98 11.53
N ARG A 10 5.79 5.08 12.20
CA ARG A 10 6.48 5.41 13.44
C ARG A 10 7.60 6.42 13.22
N LYS A 11 8.39 6.30 12.14
CA LYS A 11 9.39 7.31 11.75
C LYS A 11 8.72 8.67 11.54
N LEU A 12 7.65 8.70 10.76
CA LEU A 12 6.91 9.94 10.49
C LEU A 12 6.38 10.60 11.76
N ARG A 13 5.88 9.81 12.72
CA ARG A 13 5.48 10.33 14.05
C ARG A 13 6.64 10.92 14.82
N ILE A 14 7.80 10.26 14.82
CA ILE A 14 9.01 10.75 15.50
C ILE A 14 9.47 12.07 14.85
N ASP A 15 9.55 12.12 13.53
CA ASP A 15 9.99 13.28 12.77
C ASP A 15 9.08 14.50 12.96
N ARG A 16 7.78 14.26 13.19
CA ARG A 16 6.78 15.31 13.44
C ARG A 16 6.52 15.57 14.93
N ASN A 17 7.22 14.87 15.82
CA ASN A 17 7.01 14.90 17.28
C ASN A 17 5.55 14.63 17.69
N GLU A 18 4.94 13.63 17.05
CA GLU A 18 3.53 13.27 17.21
C GLU A 18 3.34 12.00 18.04
N ARG A 19 2.32 12.02 18.90
CA ARG A 19 1.78 10.82 19.53
C ARG A 19 0.92 10.06 18.53
N LEU A 20 0.65 8.80 18.84
CA LEU A 20 -0.26 7.98 18.03
C LEU A 20 -1.66 8.61 17.91
N LEU A 21 -2.12 9.29 18.98
CA LEU A 21 -3.39 10.03 18.99
C LEU A 21 -3.42 11.17 17.97
N ASP A 22 -2.33 11.93 17.85
CA ASP A 22 -2.24 13.08 16.95
C ASP A 22 -2.31 12.63 15.49
N MET A 23 -1.52 11.60 15.14
CA MET A 23 -1.56 11.00 13.81
C MET A 23 -2.95 10.45 13.48
N ALA A 24 -3.55 9.70 14.41
CA ALA A 24 -4.88 9.13 14.23
C ALA A 24 -5.93 10.23 13.96
N GLY A 25 -5.86 11.34 14.71
CA GLY A 25 -6.69 12.53 14.49
C GLY A 25 -6.48 13.14 13.11
N LYS A 26 -5.23 13.40 12.71
CA LYS A 26 -4.89 13.99 11.39
C LYS A 26 -5.37 13.15 10.22
N ILE A 27 -5.20 11.83 10.29
CA ILE A 27 -5.65 10.92 9.23
C ILE A 27 -7.12 10.52 9.39
N GLY A 28 -7.87 11.06 10.37
CA GLY A 28 -9.28 10.73 10.61
C GLY A 28 -9.55 9.23 10.77
N LYS A 29 -8.75 8.55 11.59
CA LYS A 29 -8.92 7.14 11.98
C LYS A 29 -8.84 7.01 13.50
N SER A 30 -9.29 5.87 14.05
CA SER A 30 -9.14 5.62 15.49
C SER A 30 -7.70 5.26 15.85
N VAL A 31 -7.28 5.60 17.07
CA VAL A 31 -5.96 5.22 17.62
C VAL A 31 -5.75 3.70 17.54
N ALA A 32 -6.79 2.93 17.86
CA ALA A 32 -6.77 1.47 17.77
C ALA A 32 -6.53 0.98 16.34
N PHE A 33 -7.09 1.64 15.33
CA PHE A 33 -6.86 1.30 13.93
C PHE A 33 -5.40 1.54 13.53
N VAL A 34 -4.84 2.72 13.84
CA VAL A 34 -3.45 3.05 13.49
C VAL A 34 -2.49 2.10 14.21
N SER A 35 -2.73 1.84 15.50
CA SER A 35 -1.96 0.84 16.25
C SER A 35 -1.99 -0.54 15.58
N ALA A 36 -3.20 -1.02 15.23
CA ALA A 36 -3.36 -2.33 14.61
C ALA A 36 -2.65 -2.44 13.25
N VAL A 37 -2.61 -1.35 12.47
CA VAL A 37 -1.83 -1.30 11.22
C VAL A 37 -0.33 -1.31 11.50
N GLU A 38 0.14 -0.50 12.46
CA GLU A 38 1.57 -0.43 12.81
C GLU A 38 2.14 -1.79 13.26
N VAL A 39 1.37 -2.55 14.05
CA VAL A 39 1.78 -3.87 14.54
C VAL A 39 1.37 -5.04 13.63
N GLY A 40 0.76 -4.76 12.47
CA GLY A 40 0.37 -5.78 11.49
C GLY A 40 -0.84 -6.64 11.84
N LYS A 41 -1.61 -6.27 12.88
CA LYS A 41 -2.88 -6.90 13.22
C LYS A 41 -3.98 -6.60 12.19
N LYS A 42 -3.86 -5.48 11.47
CA LYS A 42 -4.82 -5.07 10.43
C LYS A 42 -4.08 -4.65 9.16
N SER A 43 -4.50 -5.17 8.01
CA SER A 43 -3.99 -4.68 6.73
C SER A 43 -4.53 -3.29 6.41
N PRO A 44 -3.70 -2.40 5.83
CA PRO A 44 -4.15 -1.09 5.40
C PRO A 44 -5.16 -1.23 4.25
N PRO A 45 -6.27 -0.46 4.25
CA PRO A 45 -7.17 -0.42 3.11
C PRO A 45 -6.48 0.18 1.88
N THR A 46 -7.04 -0.05 0.70
CA THR A 46 -6.61 0.61 -0.54
C THR A 46 -6.66 2.14 -0.37
N GLY A 47 -5.61 2.83 -0.83
CA GLY A 47 -5.52 4.30 -0.76
C GLY A 47 -5.17 4.86 0.63
N PHE A 48 -4.83 4.02 1.60
CA PHE A 48 -4.39 4.48 2.93
C PHE A 48 -3.07 5.25 2.85
N GLU A 49 -2.13 4.75 2.04
CA GLU A 49 -0.85 5.37 1.68
C GLU A 49 -1.04 6.78 1.12
N GLU A 50 -1.96 6.97 0.18
CA GLU A 50 -2.23 8.29 -0.40
C GLU A 50 -2.83 9.25 0.63
N LYS A 51 -3.66 8.74 1.56
CA LYS A 51 -4.15 9.53 2.68
C LYS A 51 -2.99 10.01 3.57
N ILE A 52 -2.03 9.16 3.88
CA ILE A 52 -0.84 9.51 4.67
C ILE A 52 0.01 10.55 3.92
N ILE A 53 0.32 10.28 2.66
CA ILE A 53 1.13 11.17 1.80
C ILE A 53 0.52 12.57 1.76
N LYS A 54 -0.78 12.66 1.50
CA LYS A 54 -1.51 13.94 1.46
C LYS A 54 -1.53 14.64 2.83
N THR A 55 -1.79 13.90 3.91
CA THR A 55 -1.91 14.47 5.27
C THR A 55 -0.60 15.06 5.76
N TYR A 56 0.53 14.44 5.39
CA TYR A 56 1.86 14.83 5.87
C TYR A 56 2.70 15.59 4.84
N GLY A 57 2.13 15.88 3.66
CA GLY A 57 2.81 16.61 2.58
C GLY A 57 4.08 15.90 2.11
N LEU A 58 4.03 14.57 2.00
CA LEU A 58 5.21 13.78 1.61
C LEU A 58 5.44 13.89 0.10
N ALA A 59 6.70 14.03 -0.29
CA ALA A 59 7.12 14.12 -1.68
C ALA A 59 8.22 13.10 -2.01
N GLU A 60 8.40 12.83 -3.32
CA GLU A 60 9.47 12.02 -3.89
C GLU A 60 9.71 10.70 -3.12
N ARG A 61 10.91 10.54 -2.55
CA ARG A 61 11.37 9.33 -1.86
C ARG A 61 10.50 8.98 -0.65
N ALA A 62 10.01 9.97 0.10
CA ALA A 62 9.17 9.73 1.26
C ALA A 62 7.80 9.16 0.84
N ALA A 63 7.21 9.70 -0.22
CA ALA A 63 5.96 9.18 -0.77
C ALA A 63 6.13 7.77 -1.34
N ALA A 64 7.22 7.54 -2.10
CA ALA A 64 7.54 6.22 -2.64
C ALA A 64 7.77 5.16 -1.55
N ALA A 65 8.45 5.53 -0.46
CA ALA A 65 8.66 4.65 0.69
C ALA A 65 7.34 4.23 1.33
N VAL A 66 6.42 5.17 1.57
CA VAL A 66 5.10 4.88 2.15
C VAL A 66 4.27 3.97 1.23
N ARG A 67 4.25 4.22 -0.09
CA ARG A 67 3.55 3.35 -1.07
C ARG A 67 4.10 1.93 -1.04
N SER A 68 5.42 1.79 -1.20
CA SER A 68 6.08 0.48 -1.20
C SER A 68 5.86 -0.27 0.12
N ALA A 69 5.92 0.43 1.25
CA ALA A 69 5.68 -0.15 2.56
C ALA A 69 4.21 -0.58 2.74
N ALA A 70 3.25 0.18 2.21
CA ALA A 70 1.84 -0.18 2.22
C ALA A 70 1.57 -1.41 1.36
N ASP A 71 2.14 -1.50 0.15
CA ASP A 71 2.01 -2.66 -0.73
C ASP A 71 2.56 -3.93 -0.08
N LYS A 72 3.73 -3.86 0.54
CA LYS A 72 4.33 -4.98 1.30
C LYS A 72 3.51 -5.38 2.53
N SER A 73 2.72 -4.48 3.09
CA SER A 73 1.91 -4.72 4.29
C SER A 73 0.46 -5.13 3.97
N ARG A 74 0.06 -5.01 2.71
CA ARG A 74 -1.28 -5.34 2.23
C ARG A 74 -1.36 -6.83 1.90
N LYS A 75 -2.47 -7.46 2.29
CA LYS A 75 -2.74 -8.87 2.01
C LYS A 75 -3.73 -9.08 0.86
N VAL A 76 -4.56 -8.07 0.58
CA VAL A 76 -5.62 -8.14 -0.42
C VAL A 76 -5.53 -6.90 -1.29
N PHE A 77 -5.42 -7.12 -2.59
CA PHE A 77 -5.43 -6.07 -3.61
C PHE A 77 -6.78 -6.11 -4.33
N SER A 78 -7.40 -4.94 -4.50
CA SER A 78 -8.64 -4.80 -5.25
C SER A 78 -8.33 -4.11 -6.58
N ILE A 79 -8.84 -4.68 -7.67
CA ILE A 79 -8.66 -4.16 -9.04
C ILE A 79 -10.05 -3.92 -9.62
N GLU A 80 -10.29 -2.73 -10.17
CA GLU A 80 -11.55 -2.34 -10.79
C GLU A 80 -11.37 -2.13 -12.31
N PRO A 81 -11.38 -3.20 -13.12
CA PRO A 81 -11.17 -3.09 -14.56
C PRO A 81 -12.36 -2.43 -15.28
N THR A 82 -12.06 -1.46 -16.14
CA THR A 82 -13.06 -0.67 -16.88
C THR A 82 -13.41 -1.27 -18.24
N SER A 83 -12.49 -1.99 -18.89
CA SER A 83 -12.70 -2.61 -20.21
C SER A 83 -13.05 -4.09 -20.14
N VAL A 84 -13.65 -4.62 -21.20
CA VAL A 84 -13.97 -6.07 -21.33
C VAL A 84 -12.69 -6.91 -21.22
N LEU A 85 -11.65 -6.53 -21.98
CA LEU A 85 -10.35 -7.19 -21.91
C LEU A 85 -9.74 -7.09 -20.51
N GLY A 86 -9.83 -5.93 -19.86
CA GLY A 86 -9.34 -5.75 -18.49
C GLY A 86 -10.04 -6.68 -17.49
N ARG A 87 -11.35 -6.90 -17.64
CA ARG A 87 -12.11 -7.83 -16.79
C ARG A 87 -11.67 -9.27 -16.99
N ASP A 88 -11.49 -9.70 -18.24
CA ASP A 88 -11.04 -11.05 -18.55
C ASP A 88 -9.63 -11.30 -18.02
N THR A 89 -8.69 -10.39 -18.28
CA THR A 89 -7.32 -10.44 -17.78
C THR A 89 -7.27 -10.45 -16.25
N ALA A 90 -8.03 -9.58 -15.57
CA ALA A 90 -8.11 -9.56 -14.10
C ALA A 90 -8.69 -10.87 -13.54
N GLY A 91 -9.70 -11.44 -14.20
CA GLY A 91 -10.28 -12.72 -13.82
C GLY A 91 -9.29 -13.89 -13.95
N LEU A 92 -8.52 -13.93 -15.05
CA LEU A 92 -7.46 -14.92 -15.25
C LEU A 92 -6.36 -14.76 -14.21
N LEU A 93 -5.92 -13.52 -13.97
CA LEU A 93 -4.91 -13.19 -12.97
C LEU A 93 -5.36 -13.66 -11.57
N ALA A 94 -6.59 -13.35 -11.16
CA ALA A 94 -7.13 -13.76 -9.86
C ALA A 94 -7.14 -15.29 -9.68
N ARG A 95 -7.48 -16.06 -10.73
CA ARG A 95 -7.48 -17.53 -10.67
C ARG A 95 -6.07 -18.13 -10.64
N ARG A 96 -5.08 -17.48 -11.25
CA ARG A 96 -3.73 -18.04 -11.42
C ARG A 96 -2.65 -17.44 -10.54
N MET A 97 -2.88 -16.28 -9.90
CA MET A 97 -1.84 -15.51 -9.19
C MET A 97 -0.96 -16.38 -8.28
N ASN A 98 -1.57 -17.24 -7.46
CA ASN A 98 -0.86 -18.09 -6.50
C ASN A 98 -0.23 -19.36 -7.12
N SER A 99 -0.34 -19.55 -8.43
CA SER A 99 0.17 -20.70 -9.18
C SER A 99 1.22 -20.33 -10.23
N LEU A 100 1.50 -19.03 -10.40
CA LEU A 100 2.51 -18.55 -11.33
C LEU A 100 3.91 -18.75 -10.72
N SER A 101 4.89 -19.09 -11.54
CA SER A 101 6.30 -19.14 -11.11
C SER A 101 6.89 -17.74 -10.97
N ASP A 102 8.02 -17.64 -10.27
CA ASP A 102 8.73 -16.36 -10.11
C ASP A 102 9.14 -15.75 -11.46
N GLU A 103 9.53 -16.58 -12.42
CA GLU A 103 9.86 -16.14 -13.79
C GLU A 103 8.64 -15.51 -14.48
N GLN A 104 7.47 -16.15 -14.36
CA GLN A 104 6.22 -15.64 -14.93
C GLN A 104 5.77 -14.34 -14.27
N LEU A 105 5.96 -14.23 -12.94
CA LEU A 105 5.65 -13.02 -12.20
C LEU A 105 6.58 -11.85 -12.62
N GLU A 106 7.86 -12.12 -12.88
CA GLU A 106 8.78 -11.09 -13.37
C GLU A 106 8.41 -10.66 -14.80
N GLU A 107 8.02 -11.57 -15.68
CA GLU A 107 7.51 -11.22 -17.03
C GLU A 107 6.27 -10.31 -16.96
N ILE A 108 5.30 -10.63 -16.09
CA ILE A 108 4.11 -9.80 -15.89
C ILE A 108 4.51 -8.41 -15.38
N LYS A 109 5.44 -8.35 -14.42
CA LYS A 109 5.92 -7.09 -13.86
C LYS A 109 6.63 -6.23 -14.91
N GLU A 110 7.40 -6.83 -15.81
CA GLU A 110 8.02 -6.12 -16.94
C GLU A 110 7.00 -5.64 -17.99
N ILE A 111 5.90 -6.38 -18.21
CA ILE A 111 4.77 -5.88 -19.01
C ILE A 111 4.16 -4.63 -18.35
N LEU A 112 3.92 -4.67 -17.03
CA LEU A 112 3.26 -3.58 -16.32
C LEU A 112 4.13 -2.32 -16.21
N LYS A 113 5.46 -2.45 -16.06
CA LYS A 113 6.38 -1.30 -16.03
C LYS A 113 6.43 -0.54 -17.35
N ARG A 114 6.33 -1.24 -18.49
CA ARG A 114 6.39 -0.61 -19.83
C ARG A 114 5.25 0.39 -20.09
N GLY A 115 4.11 0.24 -19.43
CA GLY A 115 2.95 1.13 -19.60
C GLY A 115 2.96 2.39 -18.73
N THR A 116 4.04 2.65 -17.99
CA THR A 116 4.17 3.81 -17.08
C THR A 116 5.01 4.96 -17.64
N ASP A 117 5.53 4.82 -18.87
CA ASP A 117 6.40 5.79 -19.55
C ASP A 117 5.63 6.69 -20.56
N GLU A 118 4.31 6.83 -20.44
CA GLU A 118 3.48 7.81 -21.18
C GLU A 118 2.85 8.87 -20.27
#